data_AF-A0A4Q5T671-F1
#
_entry.id   AF-A0A4Q5T671-F1
#
_cell.length_a   1.000
_cell.length_b   1.000
_cell.length_c   1.000
_cell.angle_alpha   90.00
_cell.angle_beta   90.00
_cell.angle_gamma   90.00
#
_symmetry.space_group_name_H-M   'P 1'
#
loop_
_entity.id
_entity.type
_entity.pdbx_description
1 polymer ?
#
loop_
_entity_poly.entity_id
_entity_poly.type
_entity_poly.pdbx_seq_one_letter_code
_entity_poly.pdbx_strand_id
1 'polypeptide(L)'
;MKPNLRIAFFLLSCFVSVSLSAGVTQPGVAKLQFSNLSVNSTPVVNTHILTPGEDSALSKIESKYRGSLSRLKEQGQAIAAYAKANNYNTERVFLMDMTLPSGKNRFFVYNIKKAEVEAASLVTHGFGSNKYENDDPLEFSNVPDSKKTSLGRYKIGKSYFGQFGLAYRLYGLDSTNDKAFQRDIVLHAHKRVPEKETFPDYIIVSSGCPTVSPAFLTKLDNYIKSSAKPILLWIYN
;
A
#
# COMPACT_ATOMS: atom_id res chain seq x y z
N MET A 1 -32.57 34.86 1.71
CA MET A 1 -31.30 35.47 2.14
C MET A 1 -30.25 34.37 2.22
N LYS A 2 -29.20 34.44 1.40
CA LYS A 2 -28.03 33.53 1.41
C LYS A 2 -26.85 34.29 2.04
N PRO A 3 -25.92 33.63 2.76
CA PRO A 3 -24.55 34.09 2.85
C PRO A 3 -23.63 33.28 1.92
N ASN A 4 -22.56 33.94 1.52
CA ASN A 4 -21.73 33.66 0.36
C ASN A 4 -20.56 32.74 0.70
N LEU A 5 -20.30 31.80 -0.22
CA LEU A 5 -19.06 31.04 -0.34
C LEU A 5 -17.96 31.94 -0.93
N ARG A 6 -16.80 32.05 -0.26
CA ARG A 6 -15.59 32.63 -0.85
C ARG A 6 -14.48 31.59 -0.86
N ILE A 7 -14.14 31.14 -2.07
CA ILE A 7 -12.95 30.34 -2.39
C ILE A 7 -11.79 31.34 -2.56
N ALA A 8 -10.70 31.17 -1.79
CA ALA A 8 -9.46 31.90 -2.01
C ALA A 8 -8.40 30.94 -2.54
N PHE A 9 -8.02 31.13 -3.81
CA PHE A 9 -6.81 30.55 -4.40
C PHE A 9 -5.60 31.33 -3.89
N PHE A 10 -4.60 30.64 -3.31
CA PHE A 10 -3.27 31.24 -3.10
C PHE A 10 -2.34 30.82 -4.23
N LEU A 11 -1.95 31.80 -5.06
CA LEU A 11 -0.85 31.71 -6.01
C LEU A 11 0.46 31.73 -5.22
N LEU A 12 1.27 30.67 -5.38
CA LEU A 12 2.63 30.61 -4.87
C LEU A 12 3.56 31.30 -5.88
N SER A 13 3.93 32.56 -5.63
CA SER A 13 5.00 33.24 -6.38
C SER A 13 6.35 32.97 -5.69
N CYS A 14 7.17 32.08 -6.27
CA CYS A 14 8.58 32.01 -5.91
C CYS A 14 9.35 33.11 -6.66
N PHE A 15 9.89 34.09 -5.94
CA PHE A 15 10.91 34.99 -6.47
C PHE A 15 12.27 34.30 -6.37
N VAL A 16 12.89 34.00 -7.51
CA VAL A 16 14.32 33.69 -7.59
C VAL A 16 15.00 34.95 -8.10
N SER A 17 15.70 35.67 -7.23
CA SER A 17 16.59 36.75 -7.65
C SER A 17 17.94 36.16 -8.07
N VAL A 18 18.24 36.24 -9.36
CA VAL A 18 19.58 35.95 -9.90
C VAL A 18 20.27 37.28 -10.14
N SER A 19 21.29 37.59 -9.34
CA SER A 19 22.19 38.71 -9.61
C SER A 19 23.28 38.24 -10.56
N LEU A 20 23.25 38.72 -11.81
CA LEU A 20 24.31 38.49 -12.79
C LEU A 20 25.37 39.61 -12.65
N SER A 21 26.60 39.25 -12.31
CA SER A 21 27.77 40.11 -12.48
C SER A 21 28.53 39.64 -13.72
N ALA A 22 28.69 40.51 -14.71
CA ALA A 22 29.45 40.24 -15.92
C ALA A 22 30.94 40.56 -15.70
N GLY A 23 31.79 39.53 -15.77
CA GLY A 23 33.24 39.67 -15.90
C GLY A 23 33.68 39.12 -17.25
N VAL A 24 34.43 39.92 -18.01
CA VAL A 24 35.00 39.56 -19.32
C VAL A 24 36.36 38.89 -19.13
N THR A 25 36.52 37.65 -19.61
CA THR A 25 37.82 37.11 -20.10
C THR A 25 37.60 35.91 -21.04
N GLN A 26 38.30 35.89 -22.18
CA GLN A 26 38.41 34.78 -23.15
C GLN A 26 39.48 33.74 -22.69
N PRO A 27 39.78 32.67 -23.47
CA PRO A 27 39.00 31.43 -23.57
C PRO A 27 39.82 30.20 -23.11
N GLY A 28 39.15 29.19 -22.59
CA GLY A 28 39.72 27.84 -22.47
C GLY A 28 39.65 27.24 -21.08
N VAL A 29 38.82 26.19 -20.97
CA VAL A 29 38.66 25.28 -19.83
C VAL A 29 37.87 25.85 -18.65
N ALA A 30 36.54 25.78 -18.74
CA ALA A 30 35.66 25.95 -17.58
C ALA A 30 35.71 24.69 -16.70
N LYS A 31 36.37 24.80 -15.54
CA LYS A 31 36.22 23.87 -14.41
C LYS A 31 34.97 24.27 -13.64
N LEU A 32 33.92 23.45 -13.66
CA LEU A 32 32.77 23.62 -12.77
C LEU A 32 33.20 23.22 -11.35
N GLN A 33 33.50 24.21 -10.53
CA GLN A 33 33.78 24.03 -9.11
C GLN A 33 32.49 24.35 -8.35
N PHE A 34 31.79 23.31 -7.86
CA PHE A 34 30.62 23.49 -7.02
C PHE A 34 31.08 23.84 -5.60
N SER A 35 30.93 25.10 -5.21
CA SER A 35 31.05 25.53 -3.82
C SER A 35 29.80 25.14 -3.03
N ASN A 36 30.01 24.69 -1.80
CA ASN A 36 28.97 24.18 -0.90
C ASN A 36 27.84 25.19 -0.68
N LEU A 37 26.63 24.83 -1.10
CA LEU A 37 25.40 25.51 -0.71
C LEU A 37 25.05 25.08 0.72
N SER A 38 25.24 25.99 1.68
CA SER A 38 24.71 25.85 3.04
C SER A 38 23.20 26.13 3.00
N VAL A 39 22.40 25.10 3.28
CA VAL A 39 20.95 25.23 3.46
C VAL A 39 20.68 25.45 4.95
N ASN A 40 20.61 26.73 5.36
CA ASN A 40 19.99 27.07 6.64
C ASN A 40 18.47 26.96 6.48
N SER A 41 17.93 25.76 6.72
CA SER A 41 16.50 25.57 6.93
C SER A 41 16.24 25.57 8.43
N THR A 42 15.80 26.71 8.96
CA THR A 42 15.12 26.72 10.25
C THR A 42 13.79 25.97 10.09
N PRO A 43 13.45 25.02 10.97
CA PRO A 43 12.16 24.37 10.91
C PRO A 43 11.10 25.39 11.34
N VAL A 44 10.32 25.88 10.39
CA VAL A 44 9.04 26.54 10.71
C VAL A 44 8.10 25.42 11.14
N VAL A 45 8.06 25.15 12.45
CA VAL A 45 7.07 24.27 13.05
C VAL A 45 5.74 25.03 13.03
N ASN A 46 4.92 24.78 12.00
CA ASN A 46 3.51 25.14 12.07
C ASN A 46 2.85 24.21 13.11
N THR A 47 2.71 24.69 14.34
CA THR A 47 1.94 24.00 15.39
C THR A 47 0.45 24.20 15.11
N HIS A 48 -0.11 23.37 14.23
CA HIS A 48 -1.54 23.11 14.30
C HIS A 48 -1.75 22.31 15.60
N ILE A 49 -2.31 22.95 16.63
CA ILE A 49 -2.66 22.26 17.87
C ILE A 49 -3.76 21.27 17.51
N LEU A 50 -3.41 19.97 17.51
CA LEU A 50 -4.35 18.89 17.31
C LEU A 50 -5.31 18.85 18.51
N THR A 51 -6.58 18.56 18.26
CA THR A 51 -7.54 18.41 19.36
C THR A 51 -7.20 17.12 20.13
N PRO A 52 -7.48 17.05 21.45
CA PRO A 52 -7.18 15.86 22.26
C PRO A 52 -7.75 14.53 21.72
N GLY A 53 -8.81 14.59 20.89
CA GLY A 53 -9.38 13.44 20.20
C GLY A 53 -8.59 12.98 18.97
N GLU A 54 -8.02 13.91 18.21
CA GLU A 54 -7.19 13.63 17.02
C GLU A 54 -5.84 13.04 17.43
N ASP A 55 -5.23 13.55 18.50
CA ASP A 55 -3.98 13.00 19.08
C ASP A 55 -4.16 11.56 19.59
N SER A 56 -5.34 11.24 20.15
CA SER A 56 -5.67 9.89 20.60
C SER A 56 -5.86 8.91 19.45
N ALA A 57 -6.50 9.34 18.35
CA ALA A 57 -6.69 8.50 17.17
C ALA A 57 -5.37 8.24 16.42
N LEU A 58 -4.53 9.26 16.28
CA LEU A 58 -3.20 9.13 15.65
C LEU A 58 -2.25 8.23 16.47
N SER A 59 -2.23 8.37 17.79
CA SER A 59 -1.42 7.48 18.64
C SER A 59 -1.89 6.01 18.60
N LYS A 60 -3.21 5.76 18.54
CA LYS A 60 -3.76 4.41 18.37
C LYS A 60 -3.39 3.78 17.03
N ILE A 61 -3.45 4.53 15.92
CA ILE A 61 -3.11 3.99 14.60
C ILE A 61 -1.60 3.72 14.47
N GLU A 62 -0.76 4.58 15.02
CA GLU A 62 0.70 4.35 15.08
C GLU A 62 1.04 3.08 15.88
N SER A 63 0.35 2.86 17.00
CA SER A 63 0.48 1.61 17.77
C SER A 63 0.06 0.38 16.96
N LYS A 64 -1.07 0.45 16.23
CA LYS A 64 -1.49 -0.63 15.32
C LYS A 64 -0.46 -0.92 14.23
N TYR A 65 0.15 0.12 13.65
CA TYR A 65 1.16 -0.01 12.61
C TYR A 65 2.45 -0.64 13.14
N ARG A 66 2.91 -0.23 14.33
CA ARG A 66 4.03 -0.91 15.03
C ARG A 66 3.73 -2.38 15.30
N GLY A 67 2.51 -2.69 15.73
CA GLY A 67 2.05 -4.08 15.87
C GLY A 67 2.06 -4.85 14.54
N SER A 68 1.77 -4.17 13.43
CA SER A 68 1.80 -4.78 12.09
C SER A 68 3.19 -5.25 11.72
N LEU A 69 4.24 -4.49 12.05
CA LEU A 69 5.62 -4.91 11.78
C LEU A 69 5.98 -6.22 12.50
N SER A 70 5.50 -6.41 13.74
CA SER A 70 5.67 -7.69 14.46
C SER A 70 4.93 -8.82 13.76
N ARG A 71 3.65 -8.60 13.41
CA ARG A 71 2.85 -9.59 12.69
C ARG A 71 3.45 -9.97 11.35
N LEU A 72 3.97 -9.01 10.58
CA LEU A 72 4.64 -9.30 9.29
C LEU A 72 5.83 -10.24 9.47
N LYS A 73 6.65 -10.01 10.49
CA LYS A 73 7.76 -10.89 10.84
C LYS A 73 7.27 -12.28 11.23
N GLU A 74 6.28 -12.36 12.12
CA GLU A 74 5.68 -13.61 12.58
C GLU A 74 5.08 -14.41 11.40
N GLN A 75 4.30 -13.78 10.52
CA GLN A 75 3.71 -14.44 9.35
C GLN A 75 4.77 -14.85 8.32
N GLY A 76 5.79 -14.01 8.09
CA GLY A 76 6.91 -14.35 7.22
C GLY A 76 7.68 -15.57 7.71
N GLN A 77 7.89 -15.70 9.02
CA GLN A 77 8.50 -16.87 9.64
C GLN A 77 7.59 -18.10 9.58
N ALA A 78 6.31 -17.95 9.93
CA ALA A 78 5.33 -19.03 9.96
C ALA A 78 5.11 -19.66 8.58
N ILE A 79 5.11 -18.87 7.50
CA ILE A 79 4.89 -19.39 6.15
C ILE A 79 6.11 -20.06 5.54
N ALA A 80 7.32 -19.80 6.05
CA ALA A 80 8.58 -20.23 5.44
C ALA A 80 8.67 -21.76 5.29
N ALA A 81 8.31 -22.51 6.34
CA ALA A 81 8.31 -23.97 6.31
C ALA A 81 7.29 -24.52 5.31
N TYR A 82 6.08 -23.94 5.28
CA TYR A 82 5.04 -24.30 4.33
C TYR A 82 5.46 -24.03 2.88
N ALA A 83 6.06 -22.86 2.63
CA ALA A 83 6.56 -22.48 1.31
C ALA A 83 7.62 -23.46 0.81
N LYS A 84 8.57 -23.85 1.68
CA LYS A 84 9.61 -24.82 1.35
C LYS A 84 9.02 -26.20 1.04
N ALA A 85 8.13 -26.69 1.89
CA ALA A 85 7.52 -28.02 1.75
C ALA A 85 6.66 -28.16 0.47
N ASN A 86 6.05 -27.07 0.02
CA ASN A 86 5.12 -27.06 -1.12
C ASN A 86 5.71 -26.44 -2.40
N ASN A 87 7.03 -26.28 -2.47
CA ASN A 87 7.75 -25.76 -3.63
C ASN A 87 7.32 -24.34 -4.08
N TYR A 88 7.08 -23.46 -3.11
CA TYR A 88 6.82 -22.03 -3.33
C TYR A 88 8.08 -21.18 -3.12
N ASN A 89 7.98 -19.89 -3.41
CA ASN A 89 9.05 -18.93 -3.13
C ASN A 89 9.28 -18.84 -1.61
N THR A 90 10.52 -19.11 -1.17
CA THR A 90 10.93 -19.08 0.24
C THR A 90 11.71 -17.80 0.61
N GLU A 91 11.84 -16.86 -0.32
CA GLU A 91 12.49 -15.57 -0.12
C GLU A 91 11.47 -14.45 0.06
N ARG A 92 10.39 -14.45 -0.72
CA ARG A 92 9.37 -13.41 -0.70
C ARG A 92 7.98 -13.99 -0.53
N VAL A 93 7.18 -13.30 0.27
CA VAL A 93 5.74 -13.53 0.45
C VAL A 93 5.01 -12.19 0.37
N PHE A 94 3.81 -12.18 -0.20
CA PHE A 94 2.92 -11.04 -0.12
C PHE A 94 2.02 -11.19 1.10
N LEU A 95 1.92 -10.15 1.92
CA LEU A 95 1.20 -10.16 3.19
C LEU A 95 0.16 -9.04 3.20
N MET A 96 -1.06 -9.36 3.60
CA MET A 96 -2.15 -8.39 3.75
C MET A 96 -2.65 -8.40 5.19
N ASP A 97 -2.36 -7.33 5.93
CA ASP A 97 -2.76 -7.14 7.34
C ASP A 97 -4.10 -6.38 7.42
N MET A 98 -5.20 -7.12 7.55
CA MET A 98 -6.54 -6.54 7.57
C MET A 98 -6.90 -5.88 8.92
N THR A 99 -6.02 -5.94 9.92
CA THR A 99 -6.18 -5.17 11.17
C THR A 99 -5.99 -3.66 10.96
N LEU A 100 -5.32 -3.29 9.86
CA LEU A 100 -5.06 -1.93 9.45
C LEU A 100 -6.21 -1.36 8.59
N PRO A 101 -6.57 -0.08 8.79
CA PRO A 101 -7.62 0.58 8.01
C PRO A 101 -7.23 0.68 6.54
N SER A 102 -8.22 0.74 5.65
CA SER A 102 -7.99 0.70 4.20
C SER A 102 -7.25 1.91 3.64
N GLY A 103 -7.27 3.04 4.35
CA GLY A 103 -6.48 4.24 4.04
C GLY A 103 -5.01 4.18 4.46
N LYS A 104 -4.56 3.09 5.12
CA LYS A 104 -3.16 2.85 5.50
C LYS A 104 -2.55 1.72 4.66
N ASN A 105 -1.24 1.77 4.48
CA ASN A 105 -0.50 0.71 3.81
C ASN A 105 -0.70 -0.59 4.57
N ARG A 106 -1.29 -1.58 3.89
CA ARG A 106 -1.66 -2.86 4.50
C ARG A 106 -1.50 -4.05 3.57
N PHE A 107 -0.98 -3.83 2.37
CA PHE A 107 -0.39 -4.85 1.51
C PHE A 107 1.12 -4.67 1.55
N PHE A 108 1.86 -5.75 1.79
CA PHE A 108 3.31 -5.73 1.89
C PHE A 108 3.95 -6.80 1.02
N VAL A 109 5.03 -6.44 0.33
CA VAL A 109 6.00 -7.40 -0.20
C VAL A 109 7.04 -7.60 0.89
N TYR A 110 7.06 -8.79 1.50
CA TYR A 110 7.93 -9.09 2.63
C TYR A 110 9.05 -10.05 2.21
N ASN A 111 10.29 -9.66 2.48
CA ASN A 111 11.45 -10.50 2.30
C ASN A 111 11.72 -11.30 3.58
N ILE A 112 11.45 -12.60 3.53
CA ILE A 112 11.56 -13.52 4.67
C ILE A 112 13.01 -13.64 5.15
N LYS A 113 13.98 -13.69 4.22
CA LYS A 113 15.40 -13.89 4.55
C LYS A 113 16.01 -12.67 5.23
N LYS A 114 15.65 -11.48 4.77
CA LYS A 114 16.13 -10.20 5.31
C LYS A 114 15.27 -9.66 6.46
N ALA A 115 14.11 -10.26 6.67
CA ALA A 115 13.10 -9.82 7.62
C ALA A 115 12.65 -8.35 7.41
N GLU A 116 12.53 -7.92 6.15
CA GLU A 116 12.22 -6.53 5.77
C GLU A 116 11.01 -6.42 4.82
N VAL A 117 10.33 -5.27 4.89
CA VAL A 117 9.31 -4.87 3.90
C VAL A 117 10.02 -4.20 2.72
N GLU A 118 9.92 -4.78 1.53
CA GLU A 118 10.51 -4.22 0.31
C GLU A 118 9.57 -3.26 -0.41
N ALA A 119 8.25 -3.44 -0.25
CA ALA A 119 7.25 -2.55 -0.80
C ALA A 119 5.95 -2.62 0.01
N ALA A 120 5.22 -1.51 0.07
CA ALA A 120 3.92 -1.43 0.74
C ALA A 120 2.91 -0.64 -0.11
N SER A 121 1.62 -0.93 0.05
CA SER A 121 0.53 -0.19 -0.63
C SER A 121 -0.80 -0.31 0.10
N LEU A 122 -1.73 0.55 -0.31
CA LEU A 122 -3.15 0.42 -0.02
C LEU A 122 -3.74 -0.76 -0.80
N VAL A 123 -4.69 -1.45 -0.19
CA VAL A 123 -5.44 -2.53 -0.83
C VAL A 123 -6.87 -2.55 -0.33
N THR A 124 -7.81 -2.76 -1.25
CA THR A 124 -9.24 -2.84 -0.93
C THR A 124 -9.57 -4.10 -0.12
N HIS A 125 -10.75 -4.10 0.50
CA HIS A 125 -11.41 -5.29 1.00
C HIS A 125 -12.79 -5.43 0.32
N GLY A 126 -13.42 -6.59 0.44
CA GLY A 126 -14.77 -6.82 -0.08
C GLY A 126 -15.81 -5.98 0.66
N PHE A 127 -16.75 -5.35 -0.05
CA PHE A 127 -17.77 -4.49 0.56
C PHE A 127 -18.65 -5.22 1.57
N GLY A 128 -18.85 -6.53 1.38
CA GLY A 128 -19.59 -7.36 2.35
C GLY A 128 -18.84 -7.54 3.67
N SER A 129 -17.55 -7.18 3.73
CA SER A 129 -16.75 -7.22 4.96
C SER A 129 -17.01 -6.02 5.88
N ASN A 130 -17.61 -4.94 5.36
CA ASN A 130 -18.02 -3.82 6.19
C ASN A 130 -19.19 -4.21 7.07
N LYS A 131 -19.16 -3.77 8.33
CA LYS A 131 -20.35 -3.72 9.16
C LYS A 131 -21.07 -2.39 8.97
N TYR A 132 -22.12 -2.20 9.76
CA TYR A 132 -23.00 -1.02 9.71
C TYR A 132 -22.26 0.29 10.02
N GLU A 133 -21.16 0.24 10.78
CA GLU A 133 -20.32 1.39 11.12
C GLU A 133 -18.89 1.24 10.55
N ASN A 134 -18.26 2.37 10.21
CA ASN A 134 -16.96 2.38 9.53
C ASN A 134 -15.79 1.92 10.42
N ASP A 135 -15.96 1.91 11.74
CA ASP A 135 -14.89 1.58 12.71
C ASP A 135 -14.97 0.14 13.25
N ASP A 136 -15.97 -0.62 12.81
CA ASP A 136 -16.15 -2.00 13.24
C ASP A 136 -15.09 -2.95 12.66
N PRO A 137 -14.70 -4.02 13.38
CA PRO A 137 -13.84 -5.05 12.83
C PRO A 137 -14.45 -5.67 11.56
N LEU A 138 -13.65 -5.79 10.51
CA LEU A 138 -14.06 -6.41 9.25
C LEU A 138 -14.53 -7.85 9.46
N GLU A 139 -15.57 -8.23 8.72
CA GLU A 139 -16.01 -9.62 8.65
C GLU A 139 -15.45 -10.34 7.42
N PHE A 140 -15.07 -11.59 7.59
CA PHE A 140 -14.49 -12.39 6.50
C PHE A 140 -15.37 -13.59 6.21
N SER A 141 -15.38 -14.03 4.95
CA SER A 141 -16.14 -15.21 4.57
C SER A 141 -15.58 -15.83 3.30
N ASN A 142 -15.70 -17.16 3.23
CA ASN A 142 -15.43 -17.96 2.04
C ASN A 142 -16.71 -18.31 1.27
N VAL A 143 -17.88 -17.88 1.75
CA VAL A 143 -19.18 -18.22 1.15
C VAL A 143 -19.34 -17.49 -0.20
N PRO A 144 -19.71 -18.20 -1.29
CA PRO A 144 -20.06 -17.57 -2.56
C PRO A 144 -21.06 -16.44 -2.38
N ASP A 145 -20.94 -15.39 -3.19
CA ASP A 145 -21.79 -14.19 -3.14
C ASP A 145 -21.86 -13.40 -1.83
N SER A 146 -21.09 -13.77 -0.80
CA SER A 146 -20.96 -12.96 0.42
C SER A 146 -20.32 -11.58 0.17
N LYS A 147 -19.59 -11.44 -0.95
CA LYS A 147 -18.77 -10.27 -1.32
C LYS A 147 -17.79 -9.81 -0.22
N LYS A 148 -17.49 -10.72 0.72
CA LYS A 148 -16.49 -10.58 1.78
C LYS A 148 -15.12 -11.03 1.30
N THR A 149 -14.09 -10.39 1.84
CA THR A 149 -12.72 -10.92 1.75
C THR A 149 -12.64 -12.29 2.44
N SER A 150 -11.84 -13.21 1.90
CA SER A 150 -11.51 -14.47 2.57
C SER A 150 -10.12 -14.39 3.21
N LEU A 151 -9.95 -14.96 4.39
CA LEU A 151 -8.65 -15.03 5.06
C LEU A 151 -7.92 -16.32 4.67
N GLY A 152 -6.59 -16.31 4.79
CA GLY A 152 -5.74 -17.47 4.57
C GLY A 152 -4.69 -17.26 3.48
N ARG A 153 -4.00 -18.35 3.17
CA ARG A 153 -2.92 -18.43 2.19
C ARG A 153 -3.46 -18.69 0.81
N TYR A 154 -2.90 -18.00 -0.17
CA TYR A 154 -3.26 -18.07 -1.57
C TYR A 154 -2.01 -18.38 -2.38
N LYS A 155 -2.14 -19.30 -3.34
CA LYS A 155 -1.20 -19.40 -4.45
C LYS A 155 -1.56 -18.36 -5.49
N ILE A 156 -0.62 -17.48 -5.82
CA ILE A 156 -0.75 -16.57 -6.96
C ILE A 156 -0.55 -17.39 -8.25
N GLY A 157 -1.58 -17.37 -9.08
CA GLY A 157 -1.69 -18.14 -10.29
C GLY A 157 -1.10 -17.49 -11.53
N LYS A 158 -1.53 -17.97 -12.70
CA LYS A 158 -1.24 -17.32 -13.98
C LYS A 158 -1.95 -15.97 -14.07
N SER A 159 -1.29 -15.03 -14.73
CA SER A 159 -1.92 -13.77 -15.13
C SER A 159 -2.88 -13.97 -16.30
N TYR A 160 -3.81 -13.03 -16.43
CA TYR A 160 -4.66 -12.84 -17.60
C TYR A 160 -5.05 -11.36 -17.69
N PHE A 161 -5.66 -10.97 -18.80
CA PHE A 161 -6.23 -9.63 -18.97
C PHE A 161 -7.75 -9.72 -18.81
N GLY A 162 -8.28 -9.06 -17.78
CA GLY A 162 -9.71 -8.93 -17.53
C GLY A 162 -10.21 -7.51 -17.77
N GLN A 163 -11.43 -7.23 -17.30
CA GLN A 163 -12.07 -5.89 -17.39
C GLN A 163 -11.19 -4.75 -16.84
N PHE A 164 -10.40 -5.01 -15.80
CA PHE A 164 -9.55 -4.02 -15.16
C PHE A 164 -8.07 -4.11 -15.58
N GLY A 165 -7.80 -4.77 -16.72
CA GLY A 165 -6.45 -5.01 -17.23
C GLY A 165 -5.80 -6.25 -16.63
N LEU A 166 -4.50 -6.17 -16.35
CA LEU A 166 -3.72 -7.27 -15.77
C LEU A 166 -4.34 -7.75 -14.45
N ALA A 167 -4.53 -9.05 -14.32
CA ALA A 167 -5.02 -9.69 -13.12
C ALA A 167 -4.36 -11.05 -12.91
N TYR A 168 -4.22 -11.45 -11.65
CA TYR A 168 -3.68 -12.74 -11.25
C TYR A 168 -4.74 -13.58 -10.55
N ARG A 169 -4.98 -14.80 -11.05
CA ARG A 169 -5.89 -15.74 -10.39
C ARG A 169 -5.38 -16.12 -9.01
N LEU A 170 -6.25 -16.15 -8.01
CA LEU A 170 -5.89 -16.57 -6.66
C LEU A 170 -6.54 -17.93 -6.36
N TYR A 171 -5.70 -18.89 -5.95
CA TYR A 171 -6.16 -20.20 -5.49
C TYR A 171 -6.01 -20.26 -3.98
N GLY A 172 -7.11 -20.45 -3.27
CA GLY A 172 -7.08 -20.64 -1.82
C GLY A 172 -6.42 -21.95 -1.44
N LEU A 173 -5.62 -21.92 -0.38
CA LEU A 173 -4.87 -23.06 0.16
C LEU A 173 -5.35 -23.48 1.55
N ASP A 174 -6.27 -22.72 2.15
CA ASP A 174 -6.84 -22.95 3.47
C ASP A 174 -8.36 -23.12 3.35
N SER A 175 -8.99 -23.83 4.29
CA SER A 175 -10.46 -24.00 4.31
C SER A 175 -11.22 -22.67 4.40
N THR A 176 -10.57 -21.62 4.92
CA THR A 176 -11.10 -20.26 5.00
C THR A 176 -11.07 -19.50 3.66
N ASN A 177 -10.43 -20.03 2.62
CA ASN A 177 -10.38 -19.42 1.29
C ASN A 177 -10.41 -20.41 0.11
N ASP A 178 -10.65 -21.70 0.33
CA ASP A 178 -10.64 -22.75 -0.71
C ASP A 178 -11.61 -22.51 -1.89
N LYS A 179 -12.64 -21.67 -1.73
CA LYS A 179 -13.57 -21.28 -2.80
C LYS A 179 -13.13 -20.05 -3.58
N ALA A 180 -11.96 -19.48 -3.28
CA ALA A 180 -11.47 -18.26 -3.92
C ALA A 180 -11.45 -18.33 -5.46
N PHE A 181 -10.99 -19.46 -6.01
CA PHE A 181 -10.97 -19.64 -7.47
C PHE A 181 -12.38 -19.74 -8.05
N GLN A 182 -13.28 -20.48 -7.41
CA GLN A 182 -14.69 -20.60 -7.82
C GLN A 182 -15.45 -19.27 -7.73
N ARG A 183 -15.01 -18.38 -6.84
CA ARG A 183 -15.57 -17.05 -6.62
C ARG A 183 -14.93 -15.96 -7.50
N ASP A 184 -14.10 -16.35 -8.48
CA ASP A 184 -13.36 -15.43 -9.34
C ASP A 184 -12.54 -14.39 -8.57
N ILE A 185 -11.99 -14.78 -7.41
CA ILE A 185 -11.13 -13.89 -6.62
C ILE A 185 -9.76 -13.78 -7.30
N VAL A 186 -9.39 -12.54 -7.63
CA VAL A 186 -8.15 -12.22 -8.34
C VAL A 186 -7.44 -11.04 -7.70
N LEU A 187 -6.11 -11.01 -7.81
CA LEU A 187 -5.30 -9.82 -7.50
C LEU A 187 -5.25 -8.95 -8.76
N HIS A 188 -5.78 -7.73 -8.68
CA HIS A 188 -5.82 -6.81 -9.82
C HIS A 188 -5.67 -5.35 -9.38
N ALA A 189 -5.69 -4.44 -10.33
CA ALA A 189 -5.61 -3.00 -10.08
C ALA A 189 -6.93 -2.28 -10.35
N HIS A 190 -7.08 -1.10 -9.77
CA HIS A 190 -8.10 -0.13 -10.18
C HIS A 190 -7.58 1.30 -9.97
N LYS A 191 -7.78 2.19 -10.96
CA LYS A 191 -7.30 3.59 -10.94
C LYS A 191 -7.79 4.47 -9.79
N ARG A 192 -8.80 3.99 -9.06
CA ARG A 192 -9.39 4.68 -7.88
C ARG A 192 -8.72 4.27 -6.57
N VAL A 193 -7.81 3.29 -6.59
CA VAL A 193 -6.97 2.98 -5.43
C VAL A 193 -5.81 3.97 -5.43
N PRO A 194 -5.68 4.85 -4.42
CA PRO A 194 -4.60 5.82 -4.34
C PRO A 194 -3.23 5.16 -4.18
N GLU A 195 -2.18 5.83 -4.64
CA GLU A 195 -0.79 5.37 -4.47
C GLU A 195 -0.19 5.76 -3.11
N LYS A 196 -0.80 6.73 -2.43
CA LYS A 196 -0.37 7.24 -1.12
C LYS A 196 -1.47 7.00 -0.10
N GLU A 197 -1.07 6.87 1.16
CA GLU A 197 -2.02 6.76 2.28
C GLU A 197 -3.01 7.91 2.30
N THR A 198 -4.27 7.60 2.59
CA THR A 198 -5.37 8.57 2.68
C THR A 198 -5.94 8.69 4.07
N PHE A 199 -5.45 7.89 5.04
CA PHE A 199 -5.92 7.93 6.42
C PHE A 199 -5.96 9.38 6.97
N PRO A 200 -7.06 9.80 7.61
CA PRO A 200 -8.17 8.99 8.12
C PRO A 200 -9.22 8.55 7.08
N ASP A 201 -9.13 8.97 5.82
CA ASP A 201 -10.09 8.58 4.79
C ASP A 201 -9.93 7.13 4.34
N TYR A 202 -11.07 6.46 4.14
CA TYR A 202 -11.16 5.13 3.57
C TYR A 202 -11.01 5.15 2.04
N ILE A 203 -10.45 4.07 1.47
CA ILE A 203 -10.45 3.87 0.02
C ILE A 203 -11.70 3.12 -0.44
N ILE A 204 -11.89 3.04 -1.76
CA ILE A 204 -12.93 2.22 -2.39
C ILE A 204 -12.90 0.75 -1.92
N VAL A 205 -14.06 0.08 -2.02
CA VAL A 205 -14.22 -1.35 -1.73
C VAL A 205 -14.32 -2.17 -3.03
N SER A 206 -14.02 -3.47 -2.94
CA SER A 206 -14.19 -4.44 -4.04
C SER A 206 -15.32 -5.44 -3.73
N SER A 207 -15.52 -6.46 -4.56
CA SER A 207 -16.42 -7.59 -4.27
C SER A 207 -15.73 -8.77 -3.57
N GLY A 208 -14.56 -8.54 -2.97
CA GLY A 208 -13.73 -9.54 -2.28
C GLY A 208 -12.32 -9.70 -2.86
N CYS A 209 -12.07 -9.17 -4.06
CA CYS A 209 -10.76 -9.17 -4.68
C CYS A 209 -9.78 -8.22 -3.98
N PRO A 210 -8.52 -8.62 -3.76
CA PRO A 210 -7.43 -7.70 -3.48
C PRO A 210 -7.22 -6.76 -4.67
N THR A 211 -7.60 -5.49 -4.51
CA THR A 211 -7.41 -4.46 -5.54
C THR A 211 -6.41 -3.41 -5.06
N VAL A 212 -5.35 -3.20 -5.84
CA VAL A 212 -4.27 -2.24 -5.55
C VAL A 212 -4.22 -1.12 -6.60
N SER A 213 -3.32 -0.14 -6.45
CA SER A 213 -3.09 0.85 -7.50
C SER A 213 -2.41 0.22 -8.73
N PRO A 214 -2.62 0.76 -9.95
CA PRO A 214 -1.95 0.26 -11.16
C PRO A 214 -0.42 0.24 -11.05
N ALA A 215 0.18 1.30 -10.49
CA ALA A 215 1.63 1.37 -10.28
C ALA A 215 2.14 0.26 -9.35
N PHE A 216 1.39 -0.04 -8.29
CA PHE A 216 1.77 -1.11 -7.37
C PHE A 216 1.58 -2.50 -7.99
N LEU A 217 0.52 -2.74 -8.77
CA LEU A 217 0.37 -4.01 -9.49
C LEU A 217 1.52 -4.25 -10.47
N THR A 218 2.00 -3.23 -11.18
CA THR A 218 3.19 -3.34 -12.03
C THR A 218 4.43 -3.77 -11.23
N LYS A 219 4.59 -3.23 -10.00
CA LYS A 219 5.66 -3.67 -9.11
C LYS A 219 5.49 -5.13 -8.68
N LEU A 220 4.28 -5.56 -8.32
CA LEU A 220 3.98 -6.96 -7.99
C LEU A 220 4.23 -7.91 -9.17
N ASP A 221 3.86 -7.49 -10.38
CA ASP A 221 4.09 -8.22 -11.64
C ASP A 221 5.58 -8.52 -11.85
N ASN A 222 6.46 -7.54 -11.59
CA ASN A 222 7.90 -7.73 -11.67
C ASN A 222 8.42 -8.75 -10.63
N TYR A 223 7.92 -8.71 -9.39
CA TYR A 223 8.26 -9.72 -8.37
C TYR A 223 7.79 -11.12 -8.78
N ILE A 224 6.58 -11.24 -9.31
CA ILE A 224 6.01 -12.53 -9.73
C ILE A 224 6.80 -13.10 -10.92
N LYS A 225 7.05 -12.29 -11.96
CA LYS A 225 7.77 -12.73 -13.18
C LYS A 225 9.23 -13.05 -12.96
N SER A 226 9.91 -12.36 -12.03
CA SER A 226 11.30 -12.65 -11.68
C SER A 226 11.45 -13.87 -10.77
N SER A 227 10.36 -14.43 -10.26
CA SER A 227 10.41 -15.58 -9.38
C SER A 227 10.30 -16.90 -10.12
N ALA A 228 11.28 -17.79 -9.88
CA ALA A 228 11.26 -19.16 -10.42
C ALA A 228 10.16 -20.04 -9.81
N LYS A 229 9.62 -19.67 -8.64
CA LYS A 229 8.57 -20.42 -7.92
C LYS A 229 7.40 -19.50 -7.62
N PRO A 230 6.15 -19.99 -7.55
CA PRO A 230 5.01 -19.14 -7.24
C PRO A 230 5.19 -18.43 -5.89
N ILE A 231 4.91 -17.13 -5.87
CA ILE A 231 4.85 -16.34 -4.65
C ILE A 231 3.49 -16.58 -3.98
N LEU A 232 3.51 -16.76 -2.66
CA LEU A 232 2.29 -16.85 -1.86
C LEU A 232 1.80 -15.46 -1.49
N LEU A 233 0.48 -15.32 -1.42
CA LEU A 233 -0.20 -14.20 -0.78
C LEU A 233 -0.87 -14.71 0.49
N TRP A 234 -0.70 -14.06 1.63
CA TRP A 234 -1.42 -14.38 2.86
C TRP A 234 -2.22 -13.18 3.33
N ILE A 235 -3.55 -13.34 3.39
CA ILE A 235 -4.47 -12.37 3.97
C ILE A 235 -4.81 -12.81 5.40
N TYR A 236 -4.56 -11.95 6.37
CA TYR A 236 -4.81 -12.22 7.79
C TYR A 236 -5.41 -10.99 8.48
N ASN A 237 -5.93 -11.21 9.69
CA ASN A 237 -6.48 -10.20 10.59
C ASN A 237 -6.18 -10.65 12.03
#